data_AF-A0A7S3RJ63-F1
#
_entry.id   AF-A0A7S3RJ63-F1
#
_cell.length_a   1.000
_cell.length_b   1.000
_cell.length_c   1.000
_cell.angle_alpha   90.00
_cell.angle_beta   90.00
_cell.angle_gamma   90.00
#
_symmetry.space_group_name_H-M   'P 1'
#
loop_
_entity.id
_entity.type
_entity.pdbx_description
1 polymer ?
#
loop_
_entity_poly.entity_id
_entity_poly.type
_entity_poly.pdbx_seq_one_letter_code
_entity_poly.pdbx_strand_id
1 'polypeptide(L)'
;VGSCSQDGTVVVSNTISGEGSTQWYPRPVQSIALMDSAGDFASRRPVATGGLAGQLVHSARGWFGGAKDTVLHAGEGPVTAVACGGPLIAWANDVGVKVFDT
;
A
#
# COMPACT_ATOMS: atom_id res chain seq x y z
N VAL A 1 -11.50 -2.34 -4.55
CA VAL A 1 -11.45 -1.02 -3.86
C VAL A 1 -10.56 -1.16 -2.64
N GLY A 2 -9.70 -0.18 -2.39
CA GLY A 2 -8.89 -0.09 -1.18
C GLY A 2 -9.31 1.10 -0.34
N SER A 3 -9.23 0.99 0.98
CA SER A 3 -9.41 2.09 1.92
C SER A 3 -8.36 2.04 3.03
N CYS A 4 -8.03 3.20 3.59
CA CYS A 4 -7.15 3.33 4.74
C CYS A 4 -7.73 4.33 5.73
N SER A 5 -7.28 4.27 6.98
CA SER A 5 -7.83 5.06 8.07
C SER A 5 -6.76 5.55 9.05
N GLN A 6 -7.10 6.60 9.79
CA GLN A 6 -6.23 7.19 10.81
C GLN A 6 -6.02 6.28 12.03
N ASP A 7 -6.86 5.26 12.22
CA ASP A 7 -6.62 4.21 13.23
C ASP A 7 -5.57 3.17 12.77
N GLY A 8 -5.04 3.32 11.56
CA GLY A 8 -4.05 2.42 10.97
C GLY A 8 -4.66 1.21 10.25
N THR A 9 -5.99 1.14 10.15
CA THR A 9 -6.68 0.08 9.41
C THR A 9 -6.55 0.31 7.90
N VAL A 10 -6.23 -0.77 7.17
CA VAL A 10 -6.24 -0.82 5.72
C VAL A 10 -7.10 -1.99 5.26
N VAL A 11 -8.02 -1.75 4.33
CA VAL A 11 -8.93 -2.77 3.79
C VAL A 11 -8.83 -2.78 2.28
N VAL A 12 -8.73 -3.97 1.70
CA VAL A 12 -8.82 -4.19 0.25
C VAL A 12 -9.95 -5.16 -0.02
N SER A 13 -10.98 -4.73 -0.74
CA SER A 13 -12.16 -5.54 -1.03
C SER A 13 -12.41 -5.65 -2.54
N ASN A 14 -12.72 -6.85 -2.98
CA ASN A 14 -13.28 -7.10 -4.31
C ASN A 14 -14.76 -6.68 -4.29
N THR A 15 -15.15 -5.81 -5.21
CA THR A 15 -16.51 -5.25 -5.28
C THR A 15 -17.54 -6.22 -5.83
N ILE A 16 -17.10 -7.26 -6.55
CA ILE A 16 -17.97 -8.27 -7.15
C ILE A 16 -18.15 -9.45 -6.18
N SER A 17 -17.06 -10.03 -5.70
CA SER A 17 -17.12 -11.21 -4.82
C SER A 17 -17.32 -10.88 -3.35
N GLY A 18 -17.09 -9.64 -2.93
CA GLY A 18 -17.07 -9.23 -1.52
C GLY A 18 -15.85 -9.72 -0.74
N GLU A 19 -15.01 -10.56 -1.33
CA GLU A 19 -13.79 -11.07 -0.71
C GLU A 19 -12.77 -9.95 -0.52
N GLY A 20 -12.19 -9.85 0.66
CA GLY A 20 -11.18 -8.85 0.96
C GLY A 20 -10.18 -9.27 2.02
N SER A 21 -9.24 -8.38 2.28
CA SER A 21 -8.22 -8.51 3.32
C SER A 21 -8.16 -7.24 4.14
N THR A 22 -7.96 -7.40 5.45
CA THR A 22 -7.74 -6.31 6.39
C THR A 22 -6.34 -6.42 6.96
N GLN A 23 -5.63 -5.29 6.99
CA GLN A 23 -4.34 -5.13 7.63
C GLN A 23 -4.44 -4.03 8.69
N TRP A 24 -3.61 -4.13 9.72
CA TRP A 24 -3.54 -3.15 10.78
C TRP A 24 -2.10 -2.68 10.97
N TYR A 25 -1.92 -1.36 11.04
CA TYR A 25 -0.66 -0.71 11.29
C TYR A 25 -0.74 0.10 12.60
N PRO A 26 0.35 0.20 13.39
CA PRO A 26 0.34 0.92 14.66
C PRO A 26 0.31 2.45 14.53
N ARG A 27 0.35 2.97 13.30
CA ARG A 27 0.40 4.40 13.00
C ARG A 27 -0.66 4.74 11.95
N PRO A 28 -1.19 5.97 11.95
CA PRO A 28 -2.19 6.40 10.97
C PRO A 28 -1.73 6.20 9.54
N VAL A 29 -2.58 5.59 8.71
CA VAL A 29 -2.38 5.44 7.27
C VAL A 29 -3.27 6.45 6.55
N GLN A 30 -2.68 7.22 5.64
CA GLN A 30 -3.32 8.36 4.99
C GLN A 30 -3.42 8.21 3.47
N SER A 31 -2.67 7.27 2.90
CA SER A 31 -2.64 7.01 1.47
C SER A 31 -2.55 5.51 1.19
N ILE A 32 -3.21 5.10 0.12
CA ILE A 32 -3.20 3.74 -0.40
C ILE A 32 -3.31 3.77 -1.92
N ALA A 33 -2.58 2.89 -2.60
CA ALA A 33 -2.76 2.61 -4.01
C ALA A 33 -2.82 1.10 -4.24
N LEU A 34 -3.76 0.67 -5.10
CA LEU A 34 -3.81 -0.70 -5.59
C LEU A 34 -2.83 -0.83 -6.76
N MET A 35 -1.95 -1.83 -6.71
CA MET A 35 -1.00 -2.08 -7.79
C MET A 35 -1.50 -3.18 -8.71
N ASP A 36 -1.37 -2.99 -10.01
CA ASP A 36 -1.49 -4.07 -10.98
C ASP A 36 -0.11 -4.35 -11.57
N SER A 37 0.74 -5.01 -10.77
CA SER A 37 2.04 -5.47 -11.26
C SER A 37 1.83 -6.71 -12.12
N ALA A 38 2.02 -6.56 -13.43
CA ALA A 38 2.04 -7.65 -14.41
C ALA A 38 0.78 -8.56 -14.46
N GLY A 39 -0.41 -8.06 -14.10
CA GLY A 39 -1.65 -8.85 -14.12
C GLY A 39 -1.85 -9.74 -12.89
N ASP A 40 -0.97 -9.63 -11.88
CA ASP A 40 -0.97 -10.46 -10.67
C ASP A 40 -1.88 -9.89 -9.57
N PHE A 41 -2.66 -8.82 -9.84
CA PHE A 41 -3.59 -8.26 -8.85
C PHE A 41 -4.58 -9.30 -8.32
N ALA A 42 -5.09 -10.18 -9.19
CA ALA A 42 -6.03 -11.22 -8.79
C ALA A 42 -5.43 -12.23 -7.79
N SER A 43 -4.13 -12.55 -7.93
CA SER A 43 -3.45 -13.58 -7.15
C SER A 43 -2.81 -13.02 -5.87
N ARG A 44 -2.17 -11.86 -5.95
CA ARG A 44 -1.36 -11.27 -4.87
C ARG A 44 -1.98 -10.05 -4.21
N ARG A 45 -2.93 -9.39 -4.87
CA ARG A 45 -3.59 -8.15 -4.41
C ARG A 45 -2.59 -7.13 -3.83
N PRO A 46 -1.51 -6.78 -4.56
CA PRO A 46 -0.49 -5.90 -4.02
C PRO A 46 -1.02 -4.49 -3.81
N VAL A 47 -0.64 -3.88 -2.70
CA VAL A 47 -0.97 -2.51 -2.35
C VAL A 47 0.24 -1.77 -1.82
N ALA A 48 0.31 -0.47 -2.10
CA ALA A 48 1.26 0.44 -1.50
C ALA A 48 0.52 1.36 -0.53
N THR A 49 1.04 1.52 0.68
CA THR A 49 0.44 2.33 1.74
C THR A 49 1.46 3.30 2.34
N GLY A 50 0.95 4.42 2.85
CA GLY A 50 1.76 5.47 3.46
C GLY A 50 0.97 6.32 4.45
N GLY A 51 1.65 6.94 5.41
CA GLY A 51 1.03 7.82 6.39
C GLY A 51 2.02 8.38 7.41
N LEU A 52 1.55 8.60 8.64
CA LEU A 52 2.30 9.29 9.71
C LEU A 52 3.45 8.46 10.31
N ALA A 53 3.62 7.20 9.91
CA ALA A 53 4.84 6.45 10.19
C ALA A 53 6.05 6.98 9.40
N GLY A 54 5.80 7.74 8.32
CA GLY A 54 6.82 8.16 7.39
C GLY A 54 7.50 7.01 6.64
N GLN A 55 6.76 5.92 6.47
CA GLN A 55 7.17 4.73 5.70
C GLN A 55 6.27 4.60 4.47
N LEU A 56 6.89 4.23 3.35
CA LEU A 56 6.20 3.65 2.21
C LEU A 56 6.28 2.13 2.35
N VAL A 57 5.13 1.47 2.45
CA VAL A 57 5.03 0.02 2.64
C VAL A 57 4.38 -0.60 1.40
N HIS A 58 5.01 -1.60 0.82
CA HIS A 58 4.41 -2.47 -0.19
C HIS A 58 3.98 -3.78 0.47
N SER A 59 2.70 -4.09 0.37
CA SER A 59 2.07 -5.28 0.94
C SER A 59 1.53 -6.15 -0.17
N ALA A 60 1.83 -7.45 -0.13
CA ALA A 60 1.27 -8.44 -1.06
C ALA A 60 0.96 -9.76 -0.34
N ARG A 61 0.10 -10.59 -0.91
CA ARG A 61 -0.20 -11.92 -0.36
C ARG A 61 1.06 -12.77 -0.26
N GLY A 62 1.38 -13.19 0.96
CA GLY A 62 2.47 -14.08 1.30
C GLY A 62 2.09 -15.57 1.17
N TRP A 63 3.08 -16.44 1.42
CA TRP A 63 2.98 -17.88 1.19
C TRP A 63 2.00 -18.65 2.09
N PHE A 64 1.50 -18.04 3.16
CA PHE A 64 0.44 -18.59 4.02
C PHE A 64 -0.89 -17.84 3.92
N GLY A 65 -1.08 -17.07 2.85
CA GLY A 65 -2.31 -16.30 2.62
C GLY A 65 -2.48 -15.05 3.48
N GLY A 66 -1.60 -14.82 4.45
CA GLY A 66 -1.45 -13.52 5.12
C GLY A 66 -0.76 -12.48 4.23
N ALA A 67 -0.87 -11.21 4.60
CA ALA A 67 -0.12 -10.15 3.94
C ALA A 67 1.36 -10.17 4.35
N LYS A 68 2.24 -9.88 3.40
CA LYS A 68 3.68 -9.70 3.59
C LYS A 68 4.03 -8.25 3.28
N ASP A 69 4.44 -7.53 4.30
CA ASP A 69 4.86 -6.14 4.18
C ASP A 69 6.35 -6.03 3.86
N THR A 70 6.70 -5.08 3.01
CA THR A 70 8.07 -4.68 2.68
C THR A 70 8.14 -3.17 2.74
N VAL A 71 9.01 -2.62 3.61
CA VAL A 71 9.25 -1.18 3.66
C VAL A 71 10.16 -0.82 2.49
N LEU A 72 9.66 -0.01 1.56
CA LEU A 72 10.41 0.45 0.39
C LEU A 72 11.20 1.73 0.67
N HIS A 73 10.69 2.57 1.57
CA HIS A 73 11.30 3.84 1.93
C HIS A 73 10.87 4.29 3.33
N ALA A 74 11.74 5.01 4.03
CA ALA A 74 11.46 5.60 5.33
C ALA A 74 12.34 6.84 5.63
N GLY A 75 11.90 7.67 6.57
CA GLY A 75 12.75 8.68 7.22
C GLY A 75 12.69 10.11 6.66
N GLU A 76 11.73 10.38 5.78
CA GLU A 76 11.57 11.68 5.10
C GLU A 76 10.21 12.35 5.43
N GLY A 77 9.71 12.08 6.63
CA GLY A 77 8.41 12.59 7.07
C GLY A 77 7.22 11.78 6.53
N PRO A 78 5.98 12.22 6.82
CA PRO A 78 4.77 11.48 6.46
C PRO A 78 4.62 11.25 4.96
N VAL A 79 4.08 10.09 4.60
CA VAL A 79 3.70 9.82 3.20
C VAL A 79 2.25 10.26 2.99
N THR A 80 2.07 11.32 2.19
CA THR A 80 0.79 12.01 2.03
C THR A 80 0.00 11.59 0.78
N ALA A 81 0.70 11.07 -0.23
CA ALA A 81 0.10 10.52 -1.44
C ALA A 81 0.90 9.33 -1.95
N VAL A 82 0.19 8.35 -2.49
CA VAL A 82 0.74 7.17 -3.17
C VAL A 82 -0.07 6.95 -4.43
N ALA A 83 0.62 6.70 -5.55
CA ALA A 83 0.02 6.36 -6.83
C ALA A 83 0.82 5.25 -7.48
N CYS A 84 0.15 4.43 -8.29
CA CYS A 84 0.78 3.32 -8.97
C CYS A 84 0.42 3.31 -10.46
N GLY A 85 1.35 2.84 -11.29
CA GLY A 85 1.15 2.67 -12.73
C GLY A 85 2.05 1.57 -13.27
N GLY A 86 1.46 0.42 -13.65
CA GLY A 86 2.24 -0.77 -13.99
C GLY A 86 3.13 -1.20 -12.82
N PRO A 87 4.46 -1.36 -13.02
CA PRO A 87 5.40 -1.72 -11.95
C PRO A 87 5.87 -0.50 -11.14
N LEU A 88 5.41 0.71 -11.45
CA LEU A 88 5.90 1.92 -10.80
C LEU A 88 5.04 2.28 -9.58
N ILE A 89 5.70 2.62 -8.48
CA ILE A 89 5.12 3.29 -7.32
C ILE A 89 5.68 4.71 -7.25
N ALA A 90 4.80 5.70 -7.24
CA ALA A 90 5.14 7.07 -6.92
C ALA A 90 4.59 7.44 -5.53
N TRP A 91 5.36 8.17 -4.73
CA TRP A 91 4.91 8.67 -3.43
C TRP A 91 5.41 10.09 -3.16
N ALA A 92 4.66 10.82 -2.33
CA ALA A 92 5.01 12.16 -1.88
C ALA A 92 5.25 12.18 -0.36
N ASN A 93 6.29 12.89 0.06
CA ASN A 93 6.63 13.15 1.47
C ASN A 93 7.19 14.57 1.63
N ASP A 94 7.73 14.90 2.82
CA ASP A 94 8.21 16.25 3.15
C ASP A 94 9.41 16.68 2.30
N VAL A 95 10.14 15.73 1.71
CA VAL A 95 11.32 15.99 0.86
C VAL A 95 10.94 16.10 -0.61
N GLY A 96 9.81 15.53 -1.04
CA GLY A 96 9.28 15.66 -2.40
C GLY A 96 8.64 14.38 -2.93
N VAL A 97 8.55 14.29 -4.26
CA VAL A 97 8.00 13.12 -4.97
C VAL A 97 9.11 12.19 -5.43
N LYS A 98 8.92 10.88 -5.25
CA LYS A 98 9.86 9.83 -5.66
C LYS A 98 9.12 8.74 -6.42
N VAL A 99 9.86 7.99 -7.23
CA VAL A 99 9.36 6.86 -8.00
C VAL A 99 10.26 5.65 -7.78
N PHE A 100 9.64 4.48 -7.61
CA PHE A 100 10.29 3.19 -7.43
C PHE A 100 9.71 2.19 -8.43
N ASP A 101 10.56 1.31 -8.96
CA ASP A 101 10.19 0.22 -9.87
C ASP A 101 10.22 -1.11 -9.10
N THR A 102 9.09 -1.83 -9.03
CA THR A 102 8.86 -3.00 -8.16
C THR A 102 9.21 -4.34 -8.76
#